data_AF-A0A935NGX5-F1
#
_entry.id   AF-A0A935NGX5-F1
#
_cell.length_a   1.000
_cell.length_b   1.000
_cell.length_c   1.000
_cell.angle_alpha   90.00
_cell.angle_beta   90.00
_cell.angle_gamma   90.00
#
_symmetry.space_group_name_H-M   'P 1'
#
loop_
_entity.id
_entity.type
_entity.pdbx_description
1 polymer ?
#
loop_
_entity_poly.entity_id
_entity_poly.type
_entity_poly.pdbx_seq_one_letter_code
_entity_poly.pdbx_strand_id
1 'polypeptide(L)'
;MKKYCYIVNLFLLNFIRIMRCLLLFLSFVVITSDYNIISAQNYPDADNGSTKPRPQKTKKAKIKYEFHKGIALTKSDMPLVGEFKYTESKNEVPYYEFIDYEAEGRKKKVALSMIKQLTLAGAERGISARNDSTEFVWIDRFKDLYRAVRKGNLLLYDNSRIVDEPYEYLTDYILLAGRENYPYKIISKLSDIEPLMVDKPYFMASAKATNRLKTEDFRVIIYLTDLFNDADPMRVLRWDTLQIETKDGKIVTGRGYIQPLDIRDEYVKLGNAYLHFYNFNTNSFELYDQQQIKTIKQNGEIYLPAYYSVAGKNFYGTNWKYNDDTYMVARRIIQSNNYFFKAKNTNGQDIVILKEVGGSYMRPLNEPDLRTAYMAEKGLTGN
;
A
#
# COMPACT_ATOMS: atom_id res chain seq x y z
N MET A 1 -31.74 56.16 36.61
CA MET A 1 -31.03 54.90 36.90
C MET A 1 -31.18 53.79 35.86
N LYS A 2 -32.28 53.68 35.07
CA LYS A 2 -32.45 52.56 34.10
C LYS A 2 -31.65 52.63 32.79
N LYS A 3 -31.17 53.82 32.35
CA LYS A 3 -30.40 53.95 31.08
C LYS A 3 -28.92 53.53 31.18
N TYR A 4 -28.29 53.65 32.35
CA TYR A 4 -26.90 53.24 32.55
C TYR A 4 -26.72 51.72 32.62
N CYS A 5 -27.74 51.00 33.10
CA CYS A 5 -27.70 49.54 33.23
C CYS A 5 -27.72 48.81 31.86
N TYR A 6 -28.36 49.42 30.85
CA TYR A 6 -28.45 48.83 29.50
C TYR A 6 -27.15 48.99 28.69
N ILE A 7 -26.47 50.14 28.84
CA ILE A 7 -25.19 50.41 28.16
C ILE A 7 -24.09 49.53 28.76
N VAL A 8 -24.06 49.34 30.07
CA VAL A 8 -23.09 48.45 30.74
C VAL A 8 -23.29 46.99 30.32
N ASN A 9 -24.54 46.53 30.19
CA ASN A 9 -24.82 45.17 29.70
C ASN A 9 -24.41 44.96 28.24
N LEU A 10 -24.61 45.96 27.37
CA LEU A 10 -24.20 45.86 25.97
C LEU A 10 -22.66 45.85 25.82
N PHE A 11 -21.96 46.62 26.65
CA PHE A 11 -20.50 46.60 26.71
C PHE A 11 -19.96 45.28 27.26
N LEU A 12 -20.57 44.71 28.31
CA LEU A 12 -20.17 43.40 28.84
C LEU A 12 -20.35 42.28 27.80
N LEU A 13 -21.49 42.27 27.08
CA LEU A 13 -21.77 41.28 26.04
C LEU A 13 -20.80 41.37 24.86
N ASN A 14 -20.46 42.58 24.42
CA ASN A 14 -19.46 42.79 23.37
C ASN A 14 -18.05 42.43 23.85
N PHE A 15 -17.70 42.72 25.11
CA PHE A 15 -16.43 42.34 25.71
C PHE A 15 -16.26 40.81 25.80
N ILE A 16 -17.32 40.09 26.19
CA ILE A 16 -17.33 38.61 26.23
C ILE A 16 -17.20 38.02 24.82
N ARG A 17 -17.84 38.62 23.81
CA ARG A 17 -17.70 38.19 22.40
C ARG A 17 -16.29 38.41 21.86
N ILE A 18 -15.69 39.56 22.15
CA ILE A 18 -14.30 39.87 21.75
C ILE A 18 -13.33 38.93 22.48
N MET A 19 -13.53 38.67 23.77
CA MET A 19 -12.71 37.71 24.52
C MET A 19 -12.84 36.27 24.01
N ARG A 20 -14.04 35.83 23.60
CA ARG A 20 -14.22 34.52 22.94
C ARG A 20 -13.51 34.45 21.60
N CYS A 21 -13.56 35.51 20.80
CA CYS A 21 -12.82 35.57 19.53
C CYS A 21 -11.30 35.58 19.77
N LEU A 22 -10.83 36.30 20.79
CA LEU A 22 -9.41 36.34 21.16
C LEU A 22 -8.93 34.98 21.69
N LEU A 23 -9.74 34.27 22.48
CA LEU A 23 -9.45 32.92 22.96
C LEU A 23 -9.44 31.88 21.83
N LEU A 24 -10.34 32.01 20.84
CA LEU A 24 -10.32 31.19 19.63
C LEU A 24 -9.10 31.50 18.76
N PHE A 25 -8.70 32.77 18.65
CA PHE A 25 -7.49 33.17 17.93
C PHE A 25 -6.21 32.69 18.64
N LEU A 26 -6.15 32.78 19.97
CA LEU A 26 -5.04 32.28 20.78
C LEU A 26 -4.94 30.74 20.74
N SER A 27 -6.06 30.02 20.73
CA SER A 27 -6.04 28.56 20.54
C SER A 27 -5.66 28.17 19.10
N PHE A 28 -6.02 28.95 18.08
CA PHE A 28 -5.52 28.75 16.72
C PHE A 28 -4.02 29.02 16.60
N VAL A 29 -3.52 30.08 17.25
CA VAL A 29 -2.08 30.41 17.26
C VAL A 29 -1.28 29.36 18.02
N VAL A 30 -1.78 28.84 19.16
CA VAL A 30 -1.11 27.76 19.92
C VAL A 30 -1.08 26.44 19.16
N ILE A 31 -2.15 26.07 18.43
CA ILE A 31 -2.16 24.87 17.58
C ILE A 31 -1.21 25.03 16.37
N THR A 32 -0.99 26.26 15.88
CA THR A 32 -0.02 26.51 14.80
C THR A 32 1.42 26.75 15.28
N SER A 33 1.63 27.08 16.56
CA SER A 33 2.98 27.28 17.13
C SER A 33 3.63 26.01 17.63
N ASP A 34 2.85 24.96 17.94
CA ASP A 34 3.41 23.62 18.19
C ASP A 34 3.81 22.88 16.89
N TYR A 35 3.56 23.49 15.72
CA TYR A 35 3.95 22.97 14.40
C TYR A 35 5.20 23.62 13.79
N ASN A 36 5.99 24.37 14.56
CA ASN A 36 7.31 24.79 14.10
C ASN A 36 8.34 24.65 15.21
N ILE A 37 9.20 23.64 15.05
CA ILE A 37 10.67 23.63 15.18
C ILE A 37 11.04 22.15 15.40
N ILE A 38 10.96 21.35 14.32
CA ILE A 38 12.06 20.43 14.07
C ILE A 38 13.02 21.29 13.28
N SER A 39 13.98 21.87 14.02
CA SER A 39 15.16 22.47 13.45
C SER A 39 15.73 21.54 12.38
N ALA A 40 16.35 22.11 11.35
CA ALA A 40 17.23 21.39 10.46
C ALA A 40 18.30 20.67 11.30
N GLN A 41 17.98 19.50 11.83
CA GLN A 41 18.96 18.51 12.21
C GLN A 41 19.62 18.16 10.90
N ASN A 42 20.87 18.60 10.76
CA ASN A 42 21.83 18.05 9.84
C ASN A 42 21.66 16.53 9.87
N TYR A 43 20.98 15.98 8.87
CA TYR A 43 21.00 14.55 8.65
C TYR A 43 22.43 14.25 8.25
N PRO A 44 23.20 13.49 9.05
CA PRO A 44 24.46 12.98 8.56
C PRO A 44 24.13 12.16 7.31
N ASP A 45 24.91 12.34 6.25
CA ASP A 45 24.96 11.41 5.14
C ASP A 45 25.08 10.01 5.74
N ALA A 46 23.98 9.25 5.70
CA ALA A 46 23.97 7.86 6.12
C ALA A 46 24.58 7.02 5.01
N ASP A 47 25.85 7.28 4.71
CA ASP A 47 26.75 6.28 4.19
C ASP A 47 27.30 5.54 5.41
N ASN A 48 26.66 4.44 5.80
CA ASN A 48 27.28 3.41 6.62
C ASN A 48 26.49 2.09 6.54
N GLY A 49 27.08 1.13 5.83
CA GLY A 49 26.85 -0.29 6.12
C GLY A 49 25.82 -1.03 5.28
N SER A 50 25.65 -0.69 3.99
CA SER A 50 25.17 -1.69 3.03
C SER A 50 26.34 -2.07 2.13
N THR A 51 26.75 -3.34 2.18
CA THR A 51 27.54 -3.92 1.10
C THR A 51 26.75 -3.69 -0.18
N LYS A 52 27.19 -2.72 -1.00
CA LYS A 52 26.65 -2.50 -2.34
C LYS A 52 26.54 -3.89 -2.99
N PRO A 53 25.34 -4.36 -3.37
CA PRO A 53 25.22 -5.64 -4.03
C PRO A 53 26.18 -5.60 -5.22
N ARG A 54 27.07 -6.60 -5.33
CA ARG A 54 27.99 -6.69 -6.47
C ARG A 54 27.12 -6.62 -7.72
N PRO A 55 27.33 -5.65 -8.61
CA PRO A 55 26.54 -5.55 -9.82
C PRO A 55 26.73 -6.86 -10.59
N GLN A 56 25.68 -7.68 -10.65
CA GLN A 56 25.63 -8.73 -11.65
C GLN A 56 25.77 -8.01 -12.99
N LYS A 57 26.81 -8.34 -13.75
CA LYS A 57 26.99 -7.83 -15.12
C LYS A 57 25.93 -8.48 -16.01
N THR A 58 24.68 -8.11 -15.83
CA THR A 58 23.64 -8.31 -16.83
C THR A 58 23.94 -7.36 -17.97
N LYS A 59 24.14 -7.92 -19.16
CA LYS A 59 24.32 -7.14 -20.38
C LYS A 59 23.06 -6.31 -20.58
N LYS A 60 23.16 -4.97 -20.50
CA LYS A 60 22.03 -4.06 -20.77
C LYS A 60 21.37 -4.48 -22.07
N ALA A 61 20.07 -4.78 -22.03
CA ALA A 61 19.30 -5.04 -23.23
C ALA A 61 19.45 -3.83 -24.16
N LYS A 62 19.62 -4.07 -25.47
CA LYS A 62 19.60 -2.96 -26.43
C LYS A 62 18.15 -2.50 -26.56
N ILE A 63 17.77 -1.48 -25.79
CA ILE A 63 16.46 -0.86 -25.92
C ILE A 63 16.46 -0.06 -27.22
N LYS A 64 15.50 -0.36 -28.10
CA LYS A 64 15.30 0.40 -29.34
C LYS A 64 14.30 1.51 -29.04
N TYR A 65 14.81 2.70 -28.76
CA TYR A 65 13.97 3.88 -28.51
C TYR A 65 13.22 4.29 -29.79
N GLU A 66 11.89 4.35 -29.72
CA GLU A 66 11.01 4.76 -30.81
C GLU A 66 10.46 6.18 -30.57
N PHE A 67 9.88 6.77 -31.61
CA PHE A 67 9.23 8.07 -31.51
C PHE A 67 7.83 7.89 -30.94
N HIS A 68 7.49 8.68 -29.93
CA HIS A 68 6.15 8.74 -29.35
C HIS A 68 5.60 10.15 -29.50
N LYS A 69 4.34 10.25 -29.94
CA LYS A 69 3.61 11.53 -29.93
C LYS A 69 3.50 12.03 -28.50
N GLY A 70 3.64 13.33 -28.29
CA GLY A 70 3.60 13.86 -26.94
C GLY A 70 3.68 15.38 -26.85
N ILE A 71 3.73 15.85 -25.61
CA ILE A 71 3.89 17.24 -25.25
C ILE A 71 4.93 17.33 -24.14
N ALA A 72 5.97 18.13 -24.34
CA ALA A 72 6.92 18.51 -23.29
C ALA A 72 6.62 19.94 -22.81
N LEU A 73 6.65 20.15 -21.50
CA LEU A 73 6.71 21.47 -20.91
C LEU A 73 8.15 21.71 -20.47
N THR A 74 8.80 22.75 -20.99
CA THR A 74 10.15 23.12 -20.55
C THR A 74 10.13 23.80 -19.19
N LYS A 75 11.30 23.93 -18.55
CA LYS A 75 11.45 24.72 -17.31
C LYS A 75 11.18 26.22 -17.48
N SER A 76 11.16 26.72 -18.71
CA SER A 76 10.72 28.08 -19.04
C SER A 76 9.22 28.14 -19.36
N ASP A 77 8.47 27.10 -19.01
CA ASP A 77 7.04 26.94 -19.26
C ASP A 77 6.64 27.04 -20.75
N MET A 78 7.58 26.72 -21.66
CA MET A 78 7.31 26.66 -23.10
C MET A 78 6.81 25.25 -23.47
N PRO A 79 5.64 25.13 -24.12
CA PRO A 79 5.17 23.84 -24.62
C PRO A 79 5.92 23.47 -25.92
N LEU A 80 6.31 22.21 -26.03
CA LEU A 80 6.84 21.59 -27.25
C LEU A 80 5.90 20.45 -27.64
N VAL A 81 5.25 20.54 -28.80
CA VAL A 81 4.24 19.58 -29.27
C VAL A 81 4.76 18.85 -30.51
N GLY A 82 4.77 17.51 -30.46
CA GLY A 82 5.33 16.73 -31.56
C GLY A 82 5.67 15.30 -31.18
N GLU A 83 6.71 14.74 -31.79
CA GLU A 83 7.17 13.37 -31.51
C GLU A 83 8.52 13.37 -30.82
N PHE A 84 8.65 12.55 -29.78
CA PHE A 84 9.81 12.50 -28.91
C PHE A 84 10.43 11.11 -28.94
N LYS A 85 11.75 11.07 -29.07
CA LYS A 85 12.55 9.84 -28.95
C LYS A 85 13.71 10.06 -28.01
N TYR A 86 13.78 9.26 -26.96
CA TYR A 86 14.90 9.30 -26.03
C TYR A 86 16.20 8.85 -26.72
N THR A 87 17.29 9.54 -26.43
CA THR A 87 18.63 9.17 -26.91
C THR A 87 19.62 9.21 -25.75
N GLU A 88 20.21 8.04 -25.46
CA GLU A 88 21.36 7.96 -24.56
C GLU A 88 22.60 8.56 -25.23
N SER A 89 23.28 9.46 -24.52
CA SER A 89 24.61 9.92 -24.93
C SER A 89 25.65 9.38 -23.95
N LYS A 90 26.76 8.86 -24.50
CA LYS A 90 27.87 8.33 -23.69
C LYS A 90 28.73 9.43 -23.06
N ASN A 91 28.76 10.61 -23.68
CA ASN A 91 29.68 11.70 -23.35
C ASN A 91 28.97 13.07 -23.17
N GLU A 92 27.66 13.14 -23.41
CA GLU A 92 26.86 14.37 -23.28
C GLU A 92 25.67 14.13 -22.35
N VAL A 93 24.99 15.21 -21.96
CA VAL A 93 23.72 15.13 -21.22
C VAL A 93 22.69 14.39 -22.08
N PRO A 94 21.96 13.39 -21.54
CA PRO A 94 20.87 12.73 -22.25
C PRO A 94 19.84 13.74 -22.79
N TYR A 95 19.25 13.43 -23.94
CA TYR A 95 18.30 14.32 -24.60
C TYR A 95 17.19 13.56 -25.30
N TYR A 96 16.13 14.28 -25.65
CA TYR A 96 15.12 13.79 -26.59
C TYR A 96 15.35 14.41 -27.95
N GLU A 97 15.33 13.56 -28.97
CA GLU A 97 15.10 14.01 -30.34
C GLU A 97 13.62 14.37 -30.45
N PHE A 98 13.33 15.56 -30.98
CA PHE A 98 12.00 16.14 -31.05
C PHE A 98 11.66 16.52 -32.49
N ILE A 99 10.59 15.96 -33.04
CA ILE A 99 10.03 16.35 -34.34
C ILE A 99 8.91 17.34 -34.06
N ASP A 100 9.17 18.60 -34.34
CA ASP A 100 8.27 19.71 -34.05
C ASP A 100 7.15 19.81 -35.08
N TYR A 101 5.90 19.67 -34.64
CA TYR A 101 4.74 19.76 -35.54
C TYR A 101 4.50 21.19 -36.04
N GLU A 102 4.92 22.22 -35.30
CA GLU A 102 4.76 23.62 -35.72
C GLU A 102 5.88 24.08 -36.66
N ALA A 103 7.04 23.42 -36.64
CA ALA A 103 8.21 23.77 -37.45
C ALA A 103 8.45 22.79 -38.61
N GLU A 104 7.40 22.45 -39.36
CA GLU A 104 7.46 21.63 -40.59
C GLU A 104 8.09 20.23 -40.38
N GLY A 105 8.01 19.66 -39.17
CA GLY A 105 8.59 18.35 -38.88
C GLY A 105 10.12 18.36 -38.78
N ARG A 106 10.75 19.51 -38.57
CA ARG A 106 12.21 19.57 -38.36
C ARG A 106 12.59 18.89 -37.04
N LYS A 107 13.63 18.05 -37.13
CA LYS A 107 14.21 17.36 -35.99
C LYS A 107 15.10 18.29 -35.18
N LYS A 108 14.76 18.49 -33.92
CA LYS A 108 15.49 19.28 -32.92
C LYS A 108 15.96 18.37 -31.79
N LYS A 109 16.83 18.90 -30.92
CA LYS A 109 17.24 18.25 -29.67
C LYS A 109 16.77 19.09 -28.50
N VAL A 110 16.22 18.46 -27.48
CA VAL A 110 15.92 19.08 -26.19
C VAL A 110 16.64 18.29 -25.10
N ALA A 111 17.53 18.97 -24.38
CA ALA A 111 18.25 18.36 -23.27
C ALA A 111 17.27 17.93 -22.17
N LEU A 112 17.48 16.75 -21.59
CA LEU A 112 16.60 16.21 -20.56
C LEU A 112 16.49 17.16 -19.36
N SER A 113 17.57 17.87 -19.02
CA SER A 113 17.63 18.88 -17.95
C SER A 113 16.77 20.12 -18.18
N MET A 114 16.31 20.36 -19.41
CA MET A 114 15.45 21.50 -19.78
C MET A 114 13.96 21.17 -19.69
N ILE A 115 13.62 19.88 -19.60
CA ILE A 115 12.24 19.41 -19.52
C ILE A 115 11.79 19.48 -18.05
N LYS A 116 10.63 20.10 -17.83
CA LYS A 116 9.93 20.12 -16.53
C LYS A 116 8.94 18.96 -16.43
N GLN A 117 8.21 18.70 -17.52
CA GLN A 117 7.26 17.60 -17.63
C GLN A 117 7.22 17.11 -19.08
N LEU A 118 7.04 15.82 -19.30
CA LEU A 118 6.85 15.21 -20.62
C LEU A 118 5.67 14.25 -20.56
N THR A 119 4.73 14.35 -21.49
CA THR A 119 3.65 13.37 -21.63
C THR A 119 3.75 12.72 -23.00
N LEU A 120 3.92 11.40 -23.04
CA LEU A 120 4.01 10.61 -24.26
C LEU A 120 2.76 9.73 -24.42
N ALA A 121 2.34 9.53 -25.66
CA ALA A 121 1.26 8.63 -26.02
C ALA A 121 1.70 7.16 -25.86
N GLY A 122 0.79 6.35 -25.33
CA GLY A 122 1.05 4.98 -24.93
C GLY A 122 1.39 4.85 -23.45
N ALA A 123 1.15 3.66 -22.90
CA ALA A 123 1.34 3.35 -21.51
C ALA A 123 1.77 1.89 -21.33
N GLU A 124 2.66 1.65 -20.36
CA GLU A 124 2.96 0.30 -19.91
C GLU A 124 1.80 -0.23 -19.07
N ARG A 125 1.13 -1.25 -19.57
CA ARG A 125 -0.08 -1.80 -18.95
C ARG A 125 0.20 -2.27 -17.51
N GLY A 126 -0.52 -1.69 -16.56
CA GLY A 126 -0.43 -2.04 -15.13
C GLY A 126 0.66 -1.29 -14.37
N ILE A 127 1.54 -0.56 -15.07
CA ILE A 127 2.66 0.19 -14.47
C ILE A 127 2.45 1.69 -14.58
N SER A 128 2.11 2.23 -15.75
CA SER A 128 1.89 3.67 -15.90
C SER A 128 0.69 4.17 -15.09
N ALA A 129 0.76 5.42 -14.60
CA ALA A 129 -0.33 6.03 -13.84
C ALA A 129 -1.62 6.26 -14.66
N ARG A 130 -1.51 6.27 -15.98
CA ARG A 130 -2.62 6.36 -16.94
C ARG A 130 -2.58 5.18 -17.90
N ASN A 131 -3.73 4.85 -18.48
CA ASN A 131 -3.87 3.71 -19.38
C ASN A 131 -3.53 4.03 -20.85
N ASP A 132 -3.44 5.31 -21.21
CA ASP A 132 -3.31 5.79 -22.58
C ASP A 132 -2.05 6.63 -22.82
N SER A 133 -1.37 7.03 -21.74
CA SER A 133 -0.27 7.97 -21.76
C SER A 133 0.71 7.71 -20.62
N THR A 134 1.95 8.10 -20.85
CA THR A 134 3.03 8.04 -19.88
C THR A 134 3.50 9.46 -19.57
N GLU A 135 3.46 9.82 -18.30
CA GLU A 135 3.93 11.13 -17.85
C GLU A 135 5.28 10.99 -17.17
N PHE A 136 6.18 11.91 -17.48
CA PHE A 136 7.48 12.04 -16.83
C PHE A 136 7.58 13.44 -16.21
N VAL A 137 8.15 13.51 -15.01
CA VAL A 137 8.24 14.74 -14.22
C VAL A 137 9.67 14.93 -13.77
N TRP A 138 10.15 16.17 -13.87
CA TRP A 138 11.46 16.54 -13.37
C TRP A 138 11.43 16.65 -11.84
N ILE A 139 12.31 15.91 -11.17
CA ILE A 139 12.43 15.96 -9.71
C ILE A 139 13.76 16.63 -9.35
N ASP A 140 13.70 17.88 -8.91
CA ASP A 140 14.88 18.73 -8.66
C ASP A 140 15.89 18.12 -7.69
N ARG A 141 15.41 17.41 -6.65
CA ARG A 141 16.26 16.71 -5.68
C ARG A 141 17.24 15.73 -6.35
N PHE A 142 16.78 15.03 -7.38
CA PHE A 142 17.56 14.02 -8.09
C PHE A 142 18.14 14.55 -9.41
N LYS A 143 17.76 15.77 -9.81
CA LYS A 143 18.15 16.42 -11.06
C LYS A 143 17.89 15.53 -12.27
N ASP A 144 16.72 14.91 -12.29
CA ASP A 144 16.40 13.93 -13.32
C ASP A 144 14.89 13.86 -13.61
N LEU A 145 14.56 13.30 -14.77
CA LEU A 145 13.20 13.12 -15.28
C LEU A 145 12.73 11.68 -14.98
N TYR A 146 11.70 11.55 -14.15
CA TYR A 146 11.17 10.24 -13.72
C TYR A 146 9.76 10.00 -14.26
N ARG A 147 9.47 8.76 -14.63
CA ARG A 147 8.14 8.31 -15.07
C ARG A 147 7.18 8.21 -13.88
N ALA A 148 5.99 8.77 -14.00
CA ALA A 148 4.92 8.65 -13.02
C ALA A 148 4.26 7.26 -13.11
N VAL A 149 4.49 6.45 -12.08
CA VAL A 149 3.93 5.10 -11.91
C VAL A 149 2.56 5.18 -11.24
N ARG A 150 2.44 5.96 -10.16
CA ARG A 150 1.17 6.23 -9.48
C ARG A 150 1.02 7.69 -9.10
N LYS A 151 -0.21 8.15 -9.14
CA LYS A 151 -0.64 9.50 -8.76
C LYS A 151 -1.70 9.42 -7.66
N GLY A 152 -1.89 10.51 -6.94
CA GLY A 152 -2.79 10.60 -5.79
C GLY A 152 -2.10 11.31 -4.63
N ASN A 153 -2.50 10.97 -3.41
CA ASN A 153 -1.87 11.52 -2.20
C ASN A 153 -0.41 11.05 -2.07
N LEU A 154 -0.17 9.79 -2.39
CA LEU A 154 1.15 9.17 -2.45
C LEU A 154 1.52 8.97 -3.93
N LEU A 155 2.60 9.61 -4.34
CA LEU A 155 3.11 9.57 -5.70
C LEU A 155 4.21 8.52 -5.78
N LEU A 156 4.21 7.71 -6.86
CA LEU A 156 5.32 6.81 -7.18
C LEU A 156 5.90 7.16 -8.53
N TYR A 157 7.23 7.16 -8.60
CA TYR A 157 7.97 7.42 -9.82
C TYR A 157 9.08 6.39 -10.02
N ASP A 158 9.40 6.07 -11.28
CA ASP A 158 10.55 5.24 -11.63
C ASP A 158 11.47 5.95 -12.62
N ASN A 159 12.69 5.44 -12.79
CA ASN A 159 13.71 6.04 -13.65
C ASN A 159 13.66 5.57 -15.12
N SER A 160 12.55 4.97 -15.56
CA SER A 160 12.35 4.62 -16.97
C SER A 160 12.29 5.89 -17.83
N ARG A 161 12.72 5.78 -19.07
CA ARG A 161 12.89 6.91 -19.99
C ARG A 161 11.94 6.91 -21.18
N ILE A 162 11.27 5.80 -21.42
CA ILE A 162 10.32 5.64 -22.51
C ILE A 162 9.05 4.93 -22.05
N VAL A 163 8.06 4.89 -22.94
CA VAL A 163 6.76 4.25 -22.71
C VAL A 163 6.92 2.73 -22.56
N ASP A 164 7.69 2.11 -23.45
CA ASP A 164 7.78 0.65 -23.59
C ASP A 164 9.08 0.04 -23.02
N GLU A 165 9.63 0.64 -21.96
CA GLU A 165 10.80 0.08 -21.27
C GLU A 165 10.34 -0.92 -20.20
N PRO A 166 10.50 -2.24 -20.42
CA PRO A 166 10.01 -3.21 -19.46
C PRO A 166 10.88 -3.18 -18.20
N TYR A 167 10.25 -3.11 -17.03
CA TYR A 167 10.92 -2.87 -15.75
C TYR A 167 12.04 -3.89 -15.43
N GLU A 168 11.92 -5.13 -15.90
CA GLU A 168 12.90 -6.22 -15.63
C GLU A 168 14.28 -5.96 -16.28
N TYR A 169 14.39 -4.98 -17.18
CA TYR A 169 15.61 -4.73 -17.95
C TYR A 169 16.41 -3.51 -17.49
N LEU A 170 15.93 -2.76 -16.49
CA LEU A 170 16.63 -1.63 -15.90
C LEU A 170 17.66 -2.12 -14.86
N THR A 171 18.93 -2.21 -15.27
CA THR A 171 20.08 -2.60 -14.40
C THR A 171 20.21 -1.78 -13.12
N ASP A 172 19.79 -0.51 -13.15
CA ASP A 172 19.87 0.43 -12.03
C ASP A 172 18.45 0.98 -11.73
N TYR A 173 17.45 0.09 -11.65
CA TYR A 173 16.07 0.51 -11.40
C TYR A 173 15.95 1.24 -10.05
N ILE A 174 15.39 2.44 -10.07
CA ILE A 174 15.14 3.25 -8.88
C ILE A 174 13.65 3.55 -8.83
N LEU A 175 13.01 3.18 -7.71
CA LEU A 175 11.67 3.63 -7.37
C LEU A 175 11.77 4.80 -6.38
N LEU A 176 11.03 5.87 -6.65
CA LEU A 176 10.87 7.01 -5.77
C LEU A 176 9.43 7.11 -5.30
N ALA A 177 9.24 7.54 -4.06
CA ALA A 177 7.94 7.94 -3.54
C ALA A 177 7.97 9.40 -3.10
N GLY A 178 6.85 10.10 -3.28
CA GLY A 178 6.66 11.48 -2.85
C GLY A 178 5.25 11.70 -2.32
N ARG A 179 5.09 12.71 -1.46
CA ARG A 179 3.80 13.14 -0.94
C ARG A 179 3.87 14.62 -0.60
N GLU A 180 2.76 15.33 -0.71
CA GLU A 180 2.68 16.74 -0.33
C GLU A 180 3.22 16.96 1.09
N ASN A 181 4.08 17.97 1.28
CA ASN A 181 4.77 18.28 2.53
C ASN A 181 5.80 17.24 3.02
N TYR A 182 6.08 16.19 2.25
CA TYR A 182 7.15 15.24 2.54
C TYR A 182 8.21 15.24 1.42
N PRO A 183 9.51 15.16 1.77
CA PRO A 183 10.55 15.06 0.75
C PRO A 183 10.46 13.72 0.02
N TYR A 184 10.78 13.74 -1.28
CA TYR A 184 10.89 12.51 -2.07
C TYR A 184 11.88 11.53 -1.45
N LYS A 185 11.56 10.23 -1.43
CA LYS A 185 12.42 9.17 -0.92
C LYS A 185 12.67 8.11 -1.97
N ILE A 186 13.89 7.55 -1.95
CA ILE A 186 14.20 6.32 -2.67
C ILE A 186 13.59 5.14 -1.92
N ILE A 187 12.95 4.24 -2.66
CA ILE A 187 12.26 3.07 -2.14
C ILE A 187 12.97 1.83 -2.66
N SER A 188 13.74 1.17 -1.79
CA SER A 188 14.39 -0.10 -2.09
C SER A 188 13.57 -1.28 -1.59
N LYS A 189 12.78 -1.07 -0.54
CA LYS A 189 11.89 -2.06 0.06
C LYS A 189 10.62 -1.38 0.58
N LEU A 190 9.58 -2.17 0.81
CA LEU A 190 8.29 -1.65 1.25
C LEU A 190 8.37 -0.77 2.51
N SER A 191 9.19 -1.13 3.52
CA SER A 191 9.32 -0.31 4.74
C SER A 191 9.79 1.13 4.48
N ASP A 192 10.47 1.41 3.38
CA ASP A 192 11.01 2.74 3.11
C ASP A 192 9.90 3.78 2.84
N ILE A 193 8.70 3.32 2.52
CA ILE A 193 7.52 4.15 2.27
C ILE A 193 6.79 4.57 3.56
N GLU A 194 7.06 3.89 4.68
CA GLU A 194 6.38 4.11 5.98
C GLU A 194 6.31 5.59 6.40
N PRO A 195 7.39 6.39 6.28
CA PRO A 195 7.36 7.80 6.65
C PRO A 195 6.39 8.65 5.83
N LEU A 196 5.94 8.17 4.67
CA LEU A 196 4.97 8.84 3.80
C LEU A 196 3.52 8.39 4.06
N MET A 197 3.31 7.36 4.88
CA MET A 197 2.00 6.73 5.14
C MET A 197 1.55 6.85 6.61
N VAL A 198 2.19 7.73 7.38
CA VAL A 198 2.01 7.87 8.84
C VAL A 198 0.58 8.18 9.29
N ASP A 199 -0.22 8.82 8.44
CA ASP A 199 -1.63 9.15 8.69
C ASP A 199 -2.59 7.96 8.52
N LYS A 200 -2.17 6.91 7.81
CA LYS A 200 -2.94 5.67 7.66
C LYS A 200 -2.08 4.47 8.10
N PRO A 201 -1.81 4.33 9.41
CA PRO A 201 -0.86 3.35 9.97
C PRO A 201 -1.22 1.88 9.65
N TYR A 202 -2.50 1.63 9.35
CA TYR A 202 -2.98 0.30 8.98
C TYR A 202 -2.16 -0.36 7.85
N PHE A 203 -1.75 0.37 6.81
CA PHE A 203 -1.10 -0.25 5.66
C PHE A 203 0.27 -0.84 6.01
N MET A 204 1.04 -0.18 6.88
CA MET A 204 2.31 -0.71 7.38
C MET A 204 2.08 -1.84 8.38
N ALA A 205 1.07 -1.75 9.23
CA ALA A 205 0.67 -2.84 10.13
C ALA A 205 0.26 -4.10 9.34
N SER A 206 -0.50 -3.94 8.25
CA SER A 206 -0.89 -5.01 7.33
C SER A 206 0.33 -5.64 6.65
N ALA A 207 1.31 -4.83 6.23
CA ALA A 207 2.56 -5.33 5.65
C ALA A 207 3.39 -6.16 6.64
N LYS A 208 3.37 -5.77 7.92
CA LYS A 208 3.99 -6.55 8.99
C LYS A 208 3.25 -7.86 9.23
N ALA A 209 1.92 -7.83 9.33
CA ALA A 209 1.07 -9.02 9.55
C ALA A 209 1.21 -10.07 8.43
N THR A 210 1.40 -9.61 7.20
CA THR A 210 1.59 -10.46 6.01
C THR A 210 3.07 -10.81 5.74
N ASN A 211 3.99 -10.41 6.63
CA ASN A 211 5.44 -10.60 6.50
C ASN A 211 6.02 -10.05 5.17
N ARG A 212 5.48 -8.93 4.68
CA ARG A 212 5.90 -8.25 3.45
C ARG A 212 6.69 -6.98 3.67
N LEU A 213 6.90 -6.55 4.93
CA LEU A 213 7.56 -5.28 5.25
C LEU A 213 8.96 -5.11 4.60
N LYS A 214 9.71 -6.21 4.47
CA LYS A 214 11.04 -6.24 3.84
C LYS A 214 11.04 -6.62 2.36
N THR A 215 9.87 -6.67 1.71
CA THR A 215 9.79 -7.07 0.30
C THR A 215 10.40 -6.01 -0.60
N GLU A 216 11.21 -6.45 -1.56
CA GLU A 216 11.76 -5.66 -2.67
C GLU A 216 10.89 -5.82 -3.94
N ASP A 217 9.80 -6.61 -3.87
CA ASP A 217 8.88 -6.76 -5.00
C ASP A 217 8.07 -5.48 -5.17
N PHE A 218 8.46 -4.68 -6.17
CA PHE A 218 7.82 -3.41 -6.49
C PHE A 218 6.32 -3.53 -6.74
N ARG A 219 5.82 -4.68 -7.21
CA ARG A 219 4.38 -4.89 -7.45
C ARG A 219 3.60 -4.86 -6.13
N VAL A 220 4.22 -5.30 -5.02
CA VAL A 220 3.60 -5.21 -3.69
C VAL A 220 3.56 -3.75 -3.22
N ILE A 221 4.62 -2.98 -3.50
CA ILE A 221 4.72 -1.56 -3.15
C ILE A 221 3.68 -0.74 -3.92
N ILE A 222 3.56 -0.98 -5.23
CA ILE A 222 2.54 -0.39 -6.10
C ILE A 222 1.14 -0.74 -5.58
N TYR A 223 0.88 -2.02 -5.31
CA TYR A 223 -0.42 -2.48 -4.81
C TYR A 223 -0.82 -1.79 -3.49
N LEU A 224 0.09 -1.66 -2.54
CA LEU A 224 -0.20 -0.96 -1.28
C LEU A 224 -0.39 0.55 -1.47
N THR A 225 0.34 1.15 -2.40
CA THR A 225 0.15 2.56 -2.75
C THR A 225 -1.21 2.79 -3.39
N ASP A 226 -1.65 1.89 -4.28
CA ASP A 226 -2.98 1.92 -4.87
C ASP A 226 -4.07 1.88 -3.78
N LEU A 227 -3.96 0.95 -2.83
CA LEU A 227 -4.91 0.88 -1.72
C LEU A 227 -4.89 2.11 -0.80
N PHE A 228 -3.72 2.75 -0.63
CA PHE A 228 -3.59 3.96 0.18
C PHE A 228 -4.24 5.18 -0.48
N ASN A 229 -4.09 5.28 -1.80
CA ASN A 229 -4.63 6.37 -2.62
C ASN A 229 -6.12 6.19 -2.94
N ASP A 230 -6.63 4.95 -2.94
CA ASP A 230 -8.04 4.68 -3.27
C ASP A 230 -8.98 5.29 -2.20
N ALA A 231 -9.99 6.01 -2.67
CA ALA A 231 -11.06 6.53 -1.82
C ALA A 231 -12.07 5.44 -1.44
N ASP A 232 -12.21 4.39 -2.27
CA ASP A 232 -13.03 3.20 -2.01
C ASP A 232 -12.23 1.90 -2.29
N PRO A 233 -11.25 1.57 -1.41
CA PRO A 233 -10.43 0.38 -1.58
C PRO A 233 -11.23 -0.93 -1.45
N MET A 234 -12.44 -0.89 -0.89
CA MET A 234 -13.30 -2.07 -0.75
C MET A 234 -13.79 -2.61 -2.10
N ARG A 235 -13.91 -1.76 -3.13
CA ARG A 235 -14.24 -2.16 -4.50
C ARG A 235 -13.22 -3.16 -5.06
N VAL A 236 -11.94 -2.97 -4.74
CA VAL A 236 -10.83 -3.82 -5.20
C VAL A 236 -10.66 -5.03 -4.29
N LEU A 237 -10.68 -4.82 -2.96
CA LEU A 237 -10.41 -5.87 -1.99
C LEU A 237 -11.48 -6.98 -1.97
N ARG A 238 -12.75 -6.61 -2.18
CA ARG A 238 -13.89 -7.56 -2.20
C ARG A 238 -13.85 -8.51 -1.00
N TRP A 239 -13.64 -7.93 0.18
CA TRP A 239 -13.76 -8.64 1.45
C TRP A 239 -15.22 -8.84 1.80
N ASP A 240 -15.52 -9.96 2.45
CA ASP A 240 -16.89 -10.29 2.80
C ASP A 240 -17.33 -9.47 4.01
N THR A 241 -18.65 -9.30 4.13
CA THR A 241 -19.24 -8.69 5.33
C THR A 241 -19.11 -9.67 6.49
N LEU A 242 -18.68 -9.16 7.63
CA LEU A 242 -18.58 -9.92 8.88
C LEU A 242 -18.93 -9.04 10.08
N GLN A 243 -19.27 -9.72 11.18
CA GLN A 243 -19.46 -9.10 12.49
C GLN A 243 -18.39 -9.62 13.44
N ILE A 244 -17.74 -8.72 14.17
CA ILE A 244 -16.80 -9.06 15.24
C ILE A 244 -17.44 -8.81 16.59
N GLU A 245 -17.15 -9.68 17.54
CA GLU A 245 -17.30 -9.43 18.98
C GLU A 245 -15.90 -9.38 19.57
N THR A 246 -15.50 -8.23 20.10
CA THR A 246 -14.23 -8.07 20.81
C THR A 246 -14.35 -8.57 22.25
N LYS A 247 -13.21 -8.85 22.91
CA LYS A 247 -13.21 -9.42 24.28
C LYS A 247 -13.76 -8.49 25.36
N ASP A 248 -13.79 -7.19 25.09
CA ASP A 248 -14.45 -6.17 25.92
C ASP A 248 -15.98 -6.10 25.69
N GLY A 249 -16.54 -6.95 24.82
CA GLY A 249 -17.97 -7.06 24.55
C GLY A 249 -18.50 -6.13 23.47
N LYS A 250 -17.65 -5.33 22.82
CA LYS A 250 -18.08 -4.47 21.71
C LYS A 250 -18.37 -5.32 20.46
N ILE A 251 -19.49 -5.02 19.81
CA ILE A 251 -19.90 -5.67 18.56
C ILE A 251 -19.78 -4.66 17.43
N VAL A 252 -19.05 -5.02 16.37
CA VAL A 252 -18.83 -4.14 15.21
C VAL A 252 -19.10 -4.92 13.93
N THR A 253 -19.73 -4.27 12.97
CA THR A 253 -19.99 -4.84 11.63
C THR A 253 -19.15 -4.10 10.60
N GLY A 254 -18.61 -4.84 9.65
CA GLY A 254 -17.73 -4.30 8.62
C GLY A 254 -17.44 -5.31 7.54
N ARG A 255 -16.44 -5.03 6.71
CA ARG A 255 -15.86 -6.01 5.78
C ARG A 255 -14.52 -6.47 6.30
N GLY A 256 -14.20 -7.75 6.17
CA GLY A 256 -12.90 -8.21 6.63
C GLY A 256 -12.38 -9.46 5.98
N TYR A 257 -11.12 -9.72 6.29
CA TYR A 257 -10.35 -10.84 5.84
C TYR A 257 -9.63 -11.48 7.02
N ILE A 258 -10.01 -12.72 7.32
CA ILE A 258 -9.39 -13.54 8.35
C ILE A 258 -8.09 -14.11 7.77
N GLN A 259 -6.94 -13.75 8.34
CA GLN A 259 -5.65 -14.24 7.86
C GLN A 259 -5.54 -15.77 8.10
N PRO A 260 -5.28 -16.57 7.05
CA PRO A 260 -5.12 -18.01 7.16
C PRO A 260 -3.92 -18.38 7.98
N LEU A 261 -4.00 -19.56 8.60
CA LEU A 261 -2.91 -20.15 9.35
C LEU A 261 -1.71 -20.46 8.42
N ASP A 262 -0.54 -19.93 8.75
CA ASP A 262 0.68 -20.25 8.02
C ASP A 262 1.33 -21.52 8.59
N ILE A 263 1.13 -22.67 7.95
CA ILE A 263 1.80 -23.94 8.30
C ILE A 263 2.80 -24.39 7.23
N ARG A 264 3.23 -23.48 6.34
CA ARG A 264 4.21 -23.81 5.28
C ARG A 264 5.62 -23.98 5.83
N ASP A 265 5.94 -23.23 6.87
CA ASP A 265 7.19 -23.29 7.60
C ASP A 265 6.89 -23.31 9.10
N GLU A 266 7.08 -24.47 9.74
CA GLU A 266 6.83 -24.66 11.17
C GLU A 266 7.89 -23.97 12.05
N TYR A 267 8.97 -23.44 11.47
CA TYR A 267 10.04 -22.72 12.18
C TYR A 267 9.82 -21.20 12.20
N VAL A 268 8.97 -20.65 11.32
CA VAL A 268 8.62 -19.22 11.32
C VAL A 268 7.50 -18.94 12.32
N LYS A 269 7.87 -18.45 13.51
CA LYS A 269 6.91 -18.03 14.56
C LYS A 269 6.22 -16.71 14.19
N LEU A 270 5.11 -16.79 13.47
CA LEU A 270 4.14 -15.70 13.43
C LEU A 270 3.26 -15.83 14.67
N GLY A 271 3.56 -15.02 15.69
CA GLY A 271 2.98 -15.17 17.03
C GLY A 271 1.48 -14.89 17.12
N ASN A 272 0.88 -14.20 16.14
CA ASN A 272 -0.52 -13.77 16.20
C ASN A 272 -1.30 -14.17 14.95
N ALA A 273 -2.58 -14.50 15.13
CA ALA A 273 -3.57 -14.49 14.06
C ALA A 273 -4.08 -13.07 13.88
N TYR A 274 -4.31 -12.66 12.63
CA TYR A 274 -4.78 -11.33 12.31
C TYR A 274 -6.12 -11.35 11.60
N LEU A 275 -6.97 -10.39 11.95
CA LEU A 275 -8.15 -10.03 11.19
C LEU A 275 -7.91 -8.64 10.60
N HIS A 276 -7.90 -8.56 9.27
CA HIS A 276 -7.93 -7.30 8.55
C HIS A 276 -9.38 -6.85 8.44
N PHE A 277 -9.70 -5.64 8.88
CA PHE A 277 -11.07 -5.18 9.02
C PHE A 277 -11.25 -3.78 8.49
N TYR A 278 -12.34 -3.54 7.77
CA TYR A 278 -12.82 -2.23 7.37
C TYR A 278 -14.13 -1.95 8.10
N ASN A 279 -14.06 -1.03 9.05
CA ASN A 279 -15.15 -0.72 9.97
C ASN A 279 -16.13 0.25 9.32
N PHE A 280 -17.40 -0.14 9.19
CA PHE A 280 -18.43 0.69 8.58
C PHE A 280 -18.80 1.93 9.40
N ASN A 281 -18.58 1.90 10.72
CA ASN A 281 -18.94 3.03 11.58
C ASN A 281 -17.92 4.17 11.48
N THR A 282 -16.64 3.83 11.32
CA THR A 282 -15.55 4.82 11.26
C THR A 282 -15.02 5.03 9.85
N ASN A 283 -15.46 4.23 8.88
CA ASN A 283 -14.95 4.22 7.51
C ASN A 283 -13.42 4.04 7.43
N SER A 284 -12.85 3.28 8.36
CA SER A 284 -11.40 3.12 8.50
C SER A 284 -10.98 1.65 8.49
N PHE A 285 -9.75 1.42 8.06
CA PHE A 285 -9.11 0.13 8.23
C PHE A 285 -8.57 -0.05 9.64
N GLU A 286 -8.73 -1.25 10.16
CA GLU A 286 -8.30 -1.70 11.46
C GLU A 286 -7.65 -3.08 11.32
N LEU A 287 -6.64 -3.35 12.15
CA LEU A 287 -6.00 -4.65 12.24
C LEU A 287 -6.19 -5.15 13.66
N TYR A 288 -6.86 -6.29 13.79
CA TYR A 288 -7.08 -6.94 15.07
C TYR A 288 -6.20 -8.17 15.18
N ASP A 289 -5.58 -8.35 16.34
CA ASP A 289 -4.98 -9.63 16.70
C ASP A 289 -5.96 -10.52 17.49
N GLN A 290 -5.57 -11.77 17.68
CA GLN A 290 -6.32 -12.77 18.45
C GLN A 290 -6.57 -12.37 19.92
N GLN A 291 -5.76 -11.48 20.50
CA GLN A 291 -5.97 -11.06 21.88
C GLN A 291 -7.18 -10.15 22.02
N GLN A 292 -7.54 -9.43 20.96
CA GLN A 292 -8.64 -8.45 20.95
C GLN A 292 -9.99 -9.07 20.58
N ILE A 293 -9.99 -10.17 19.83
CA ILE A 293 -11.20 -10.78 19.26
C ILE A 293 -11.71 -11.94 20.14
N LYS A 294 -13.02 -11.97 20.39
CA LYS A 294 -13.72 -13.08 21.03
C LYS A 294 -14.33 -14.01 19.99
N THR A 295 -15.14 -13.47 19.06
CA THR A 295 -15.74 -14.24 17.96
C THR A 295 -15.78 -13.42 16.67
N ILE A 296 -15.81 -14.10 15.53
CA ILE A 296 -16.07 -13.49 14.22
C ILE A 296 -17.21 -14.27 13.57
N LYS A 297 -18.26 -13.58 13.14
CA LYS A 297 -19.39 -14.17 12.39
C LYS A 297 -19.29 -13.76 10.93
N GLN A 298 -19.16 -14.73 10.04
CA GLN A 298 -19.04 -14.51 8.60
C GLN A 298 -19.80 -15.61 7.86
N ASN A 299 -20.70 -15.26 6.95
CA ASN A 299 -21.47 -16.20 6.13
C ASN A 299 -22.20 -17.30 6.93
N GLY A 300 -22.73 -16.95 8.12
CA GLY A 300 -23.43 -17.89 9.01
C GLY A 300 -22.51 -18.77 9.87
N GLU A 301 -21.20 -18.77 9.61
CA GLU A 301 -20.20 -19.49 10.40
C GLU A 301 -19.67 -18.62 11.54
N ILE A 302 -19.28 -19.26 12.64
CA ILE A 302 -18.67 -18.61 13.81
C ILE A 302 -17.22 -19.06 13.92
N TYR A 303 -16.31 -18.12 13.68
CA TYR A 303 -14.88 -18.33 13.85
C TYR A 303 -14.47 -17.98 15.28
N LEU A 304 -13.65 -18.84 15.85
CA LEU A 304 -13.11 -18.76 17.20
C LEU A 304 -11.58 -18.67 17.15
N PRO A 305 -10.97 -17.91 18.07
CA PRO A 305 -9.53 -17.90 18.25
C PRO A 305 -9.03 -19.24 18.78
N ALA A 306 -7.94 -19.75 18.24
CA ALA A 306 -7.35 -21.04 18.60
C ALA A 306 -5.82 -21.01 18.48
N TYR A 307 -5.16 -22.04 19.01
CA TYR A 307 -3.69 -22.15 19.05
C TYR A 307 -3.23 -23.51 18.51
N TYR A 308 -2.39 -23.47 17.47
CA TYR A 308 -1.76 -24.63 16.85
C TYR A 308 -0.40 -24.89 17.52
N SER A 309 -0.31 -25.96 18.30
CA SER A 309 0.81 -26.19 19.23
C SER A 309 2.11 -26.62 18.55
N VAL A 310 2.04 -27.37 17.45
CA VAL A 310 3.23 -27.90 16.75
C VAL A 310 4.19 -26.77 16.31
N ALA A 311 3.64 -25.68 15.76
CA ALA A 311 4.42 -24.54 15.29
C ALA A 311 4.30 -23.29 16.18
N GLY A 312 3.56 -23.40 17.29
CA GLY A 312 3.25 -22.30 18.19
C GLY A 312 2.57 -21.10 17.52
N LYS A 313 1.51 -21.38 16.73
CA LYS A 313 0.84 -20.36 15.91
C LYS A 313 -0.61 -20.18 16.30
N ASN A 314 -1.00 -18.92 16.37
CA ASN A 314 -2.37 -18.49 16.60
C ASN A 314 -3.17 -18.51 15.29
N PHE A 315 -4.45 -18.89 15.33
CA PHE A 315 -5.34 -18.90 14.17
C PHE A 315 -6.81 -18.68 14.54
N TYR A 316 -7.64 -18.48 13.51
CA TYR A 316 -9.10 -18.51 13.63
C TYR A 316 -9.66 -19.73 12.90
N GLY A 317 -10.58 -20.45 13.53
CA GLY A 317 -11.22 -21.62 12.94
C GLY A 317 -12.69 -21.75 13.33
N THR A 318 -13.40 -22.64 12.65
CA THR A 318 -14.82 -22.96 12.90
C THR A 318 -14.93 -24.37 13.48
N ASN A 319 -15.85 -24.60 14.40
CA ASN A 319 -16.08 -25.94 14.93
C ASN A 319 -16.85 -26.79 13.91
N TRP A 320 -16.41 -28.02 13.70
CA TRP A 320 -17.07 -29.02 12.86
C TRP A 320 -17.23 -30.32 13.65
N LYS A 321 -18.45 -30.84 13.71
CA LYS A 321 -18.74 -32.12 14.36
C LYS A 321 -18.79 -33.22 13.31
N TYR A 322 -18.05 -34.29 13.53
CA TYR A 322 -17.99 -35.44 12.63
C TYR A 322 -17.74 -36.72 13.42
N ASN A 323 -18.60 -37.73 13.26
CA ASN A 323 -18.53 -39.01 13.96
C ASN A 323 -18.26 -38.87 15.47
N ASP A 324 -19.15 -38.14 16.17
CA ASP A 324 -19.12 -37.84 17.61
C ASP A 324 -17.92 -37.02 18.12
N ASP A 325 -16.88 -36.83 17.31
CA ASP A 325 -15.76 -35.94 17.60
C ASP A 325 -16.07 -34.50 17.18
N THR A 326 -15.47 -33.53 17.89
CA THR A 326 -15.43 -32.12 17.47
C THR A 326 -14.03 -31.77 16.97
N TYR A 327 -13.99 -31.25 15.76
CA TYR A 327 -12.79 -30.76 15.09
C TYR A 327 -12.87 -29.24 14.89
N MET A 328 -11.72 -28.63 14.67
CA MET A 328 -11.60 -27.23 14.26
C MET A 328 -11.16 -27.17 12.80
N VAL A 329 -11.90 -26.46 11.98
CA VAL A 329 -11.61 -26.23 10.57
C VAL A 329 -11.03 -24.84 10.40
N ALA A 330 -9.81 -24.77 9.87
CA ALA A 330 -9.13 -23.52 9.60
C ALA A 330 -8.74 -23.40 8.13
N ARG A 331 -8.58 -22.15 7.66
CA ARG A 331 -7.93 -21.88 6.38
C ARG A 331 -6.41 -21.88 6.58
N ARG A 332 -5.66 -22.38 5.60
CA ARG A 332 -4.18 -22.38 5.56
C ARG A 332 -3.63 -21.65 4.34
N ILE A 333 -2.44 -21.08 4.47
CA ILE A 333 -1.74 -20.44 3.35
C ILE A 333 -1.26 -21.51 2.35
N ILE A 334 -1.47 -21.26 1.05
CA ILE A 334 -0.95 -22.07 -0.07
C ILE A 334 -0.01 -21.23 -0.95
N GLN A 335 0.78 -21.87 -1.83
CA GLN A 335 1.85 -21.20 -2.59
C GLN A 335 1.34 -20.15 -3.62
N SER A 336 0.09 -20.25 -4.09
CA SER A 336 -0.49 -19.41 -5.16
C SER A 336 -1.19 -18.13 -4.69
N ASN A 337 -0.85 -17.68 -3.48
CA ASN A 337 -1.61 -16.69 -2.74
C ASN A 337 -1.24 -15.23 -3.10
N ASN A 338 -2.25 -14.34 -3.14
CA ASN A 338 -2.05 -12.90 -3.32
C ASN A 338 -1.51 -12.22 -2.04
N TYR A 339 -1.41 -10.88 -2.02
CA TYR A 339 -0.93 -10.12 -0.84
C TYR A 339 -1.71 -10.47 0.45
N PHE A 340 -3.04 -10.51 0.37
CA PHE A 340 -3.92 -10.95 1.46
C PHE A 340 -4.22 -12.45 1.35
N PHE A 341 -3.25 -13.27 0.97
CA PHE A 341 -3.34 -14.73 0.92
C PHE A 341 -4.64 -15.41 0.44
N LYS A 342 -5.42 -14.75 -0.42
CA LYS A 342 -6.68 -15.28 -0.96
C LYS A 342 -6.32 -16.35 -2.01
N ALA A 343 -6.77 -17.58 -1.78
CA ALA A 343 -6.55 -18.68 -2.69
C ALA A 343 -7.24 -18.38 -4.04
N LYS A 344 -6.52 -18.60 -5.15
CA LYS A 344 -7.09 -18.44 -6.50
C LYS A 344 -8.09 -19.54 -6.85
N ASN A 345 -7.89 -20.73 -6.30
CA ASN A 345 -8.70 -21.92 -6.54
C ASN A 345 -9.30 -22.41 -5.22
N THR A 346 -10.60 -22.74 -5.23
CA THR A 346 -11.33 -23.25 -4.07
C THR A 346 -11.45 -24.77 -4.15
N ASN A 347 -10.32 -25.46 -4.26
CA ASN A 347 -10.25 -26.93 -4.30
C ASN A 347 -10.02 -27.56 -2.90
N GLY A 348 -10.18 -26.76 -1.84
CA GLY A 348 -10.01 -27.18 -0.45
C GLY A 348 -8.59 -27.51 0.00
N GLN A 349 -7.57 -27.30 -0.85
CA GLN A 349 -6.17 -27.39 -0.39
C GLN A 349 -5.81 -26.32 0.63
N ASP A 350 -6.58 -25.23 0.65
CA ASP A 350 -6.51 -24.15 1.63
C ASP A 350 -7.26 -24.47 2.93
N ILE A 351 -7.77 -25.70 3.12
CA ILE A 351 -8.42 -26.16 4.35
C ILE A 351 -7.47 -27.07 5.13
N VAL A 352 -7.51 -26.95 6.45
CA VAL A 352 -6.90 -27.90 7.39
C VAL A 352 -7.89 -28.25 8.50
N ILE A 353 -8.01 -29.53 8.79
CA ILE A 353 -8.80 -30.04 9.94
C ILE A 353 -7.86 -30.30 11.11
N LEU A 354 -8.23 -29.82 12.30
CA LEU A 354 -7.41 -29.92 13.50
C LEU A 354 -8.23 -30.54 14.64
N LYS A 355 -7.57 -31.36 15.47
CA LYS A 355 -8.17 -31.97 16.67
C LYS A 355 -7.61 -31.29 17.92
N GLU A 356 -8.48 -31.06 18.91
CA GLU A 356 -8.07 -30.52 20.20
C GLU A 356 -7.26 -31.54 21.00
N VAL A 357 -6.12 -31.11 21.54
CA VAL A 357 -5.24 -31.87 22.43
C VAL A 357 -4.72 -30.92 23.51
N GLY A 358 -5.15 -31.14 24.76
CA GLY A 358 -4.67 -30.39 25.93
C GLY A 358 -4.89 -28.88 25.84
N GLY A 359 -6.05 -28.43 25.32
CA GLY A 359 -6.37 -27.00 25.14
C GLY A 359 -5.65 -26.33 23.96
N SER A 360 -4.99 -27.12 23.11
CA SER A 360 -4.37 -26.68 21.86
C SER A 360 -4.87 -27.52 20.69
N TYR A 361 -4.49 -27.17 19.45
CA TYR A 361 -4.91 -27.89 18.26
C TYR A 361 -3.72 -28.48 17.51
N MET A 362 -3.88 -29.70 17.02
CA MET A 362 -2.88 -30.41 16.22
C MET A 362 -3.54 -31.08 15.01
N ARG A 363 -2.73 -31.36 13.97
CA ARG A 363 -3.21 -32.12 12.82
C ARG A 363 -3.39 -33.60 13.22
N PRO A 364 -4.59 -34.20 13.11
CA PRO A 364 -4.77 -35.62 13.34
C PRO A 364 -4.14 -36.45 12.22
N LEU A 365 -3.78 -37.71 12.49
CA LEU A 365 -3.14 -38.58 11.50
C LEU A 365 -4.02 -38.83 10.25
N ASN A 366 -5.34 -38.87 10.43
CA ASN A 366 -6.33 -39.05 9.37
C ASN A 366 -6.87 -37.72 8.80
N GLU A 367 -6.13 -36.61 8.94
CA GLU A 367 -6.57 -35.30 8.41
C GLU A 367 -6.94 -35.30 6.92
N PRO A 368 -6.22 -36.00 6.00
CA PRO A 368 -6.61 -36.04 4.59
C PRO A 368 -8.01 -36.60 4.36
N ASP A 369 -8.39 -37.64 5.10
CA ASP A 369 -9.71 -38.27 5.01
C ASP A 369 -10.78 -37.36 5.60
N LEU A 370 -10.52 -36.76 6.77
CA LEU A 370 -11.39 -35.80 7.41
C LEU A 370 -11.65 -34.57 6.52
N ARG A 371 -10.60 -34.06 5.86
CA ARG A 371 -10.72 -32.94 4.92
C ARG A 371 -11.58 -33.33 3.72
N THR A 372 -11.42 -34.55 3.20
CA THR A 372 -12.24 -35.06 2.10
C THR A 372 -13.71 -35.16 2.51
N ALA A 373 -14.00 -35.68 3.70
CA ALA A 373 -15.35 -35.72 4.27
C ALA A 373 -15.95 -34.32 4.43
N TYR A 374 -15.20 -33.38 5.02
CA TYR A 374 -15.62 -31.99 5.16
C TYR A 374 -15.93 -31.32 3.82
N MET A 375 -15.08 -31.53 2.81
CA MET A 375 -15.31 -30.98 1.47
C MET A 375 -16.57 -31.58 0.82
N ALA A 376 -16.81 -32.87 1.00
CA ALA A 376 -18.02 -33.53 0.48
C ALA A 376 -19.29 -32.96 1.14
N GLU A 377 -19.31 -32.81 2.46
CA GLU A 377 -20.43 -32.22 3.19
C GLU A 377 -20.72 -30.76 2.77
N LYS A 378 -19.67 -29.97 2.51
CA LYS A 378 -19.81 -28.57 2.10
C LYS A 378 -20.01 -28.38 0.59
N GLY A 379 -20.06 -29.45 -0.20
CA GLY A 379 -20.20 -29.38 -1.66
C GLY A 379 -19.01 -28.70 -2.36
N LEU A 380 -17.81 -28.83 -1.81
CA LEU A 380 -16.57 -28.20 -2.29
C LEU A 380 -15.71 -29.11 -3.18
N THR A 381 -16.22 -30.26 -3.60
CA THR A 381 -15.51 -31.19 -4.50
C THR A 381 -15.43 -30.60 -5.90
N GLY A 382 -14.21 -30.44 -6.42
CA GLY A 382 -13.91 -29.64 -7.61
C GLY A 382 -14.65 -30.05 -8.90
N ASN A 383 -15.04 -29.02 -9.66
CA ASN A 383 -14.99 -29.04 -11.11
C ASN A 383 -13.58 -28.66 -11.58
#